data_AF-A0A226NCT4-F1
#
_entry.id   AF-A0A226NCT4-F1
#
_cell.length_a   1.000
_cell.length_b   1.000
_cell.length_c   1.000
_cell.angle_alpha   90.00
_cell.angle_beta   90.00
_cell.angle_gamma   90.00
#
_symmetry.space_group_name_H-M   'P 1'
#
loop_
_entity.id
_entity.type
_entity.pdbx_description
1 polymer ?
#
loop_
_entity_poly.entity_id
_entity_poly.type
_entity_poly.pdbx_seq_one_letter_code
_entity_poly.pdbx_strand_id
1 'polypeptide(L)'
;MTVLEEPNKACVPLAEICLISGIPEEDSGDFRELFQMKAFDLEQSLQEVTERYEREKQKRRALHNSLIELRGNIRVHCRIRPSLPFDHAAGHSVSQDRQRNSLENVAYAIDDETVLVKCSRPGHAPINKTFQFERVYSATESQDTVFADVAPLLTSLLDGYNVCIMAYGQTGSGKTYTMLGPQLEENFAFVSEDESELGIIPRATQELFRLISEKPPGSYWVDVSVVEVYNNEVFDLLAKDSCGKVFGIKRDVVTTREGKSDVPLLTYETVANASEFLHLVIKGLQLRIRHPTLVHAHSSRSHLVVTLTITTIVSGDNFGTSWEDEQINQRLNKEVSCTCPQKTKESKSTSSSRASSPAQLEAAEKLKQVKTRLQLVDLAGSMSGVTGAALRETSFINRSLSALADVLGAIAEQRSHVPYRNSKLTHLLQDSVGGDAKLLVMLCISPSQKYLTESMQSLGFGTRARQVQRGQVRKRNLTALSKTK
;
A
#
# COMPACT_ATOMS: atom_id res chain seq x y z
N MET A 1 -17.76 28.93 -7.65
CA MET A 1 -17.35 29.75 -8.82
C MET A 1 -16.61 30.95 -8.26
N THR A 2 -15.34 30.73 -7.92
CA THR A 2 -14.42 31.73 -7.36
C THR A 2 -13.19 31.62 -8.24
N VAL A 3 -13.00 32.63 -9.06
CA VAL A 3 -11.84 32.81 -9.93
C VAL A 3 -10.66 33.07 -9.00
N LEU A 4 -9.72 32.14 -8.95
CA LEU A 4 -8.41 32.41 -8.36
C LEU A 4 -7.60 33.13 -9.43
N GLU A 5 -7.44 34.44 -9.25
CA GLU A 5 -6.47 35.25 -9.99
C GLU A 5 -5.06 34.69 -9.76
N GLU A 6 -4.31 34.53 -10.85
CA GLU A 6 -2.88 34.23 -10.84
C GLU A 6 -2.12 35.28 -10.01
N PRO A 7 -1.07 34.92 -9.26
CA PRO A 7 -0.19 35.91 -8.67
C PRO A 7 0.52 36.62 -9.81
N ASN A 8 0.20 37.91 -9.99
CA ASN A 8 0.96 38.85 -10.80
C ASN A 8 2.46 38.58 -10.60
N LYS A 9 3.13 38.14 -11.67
CA LYS A 9 4.58 38.28 -11.81
C LYS A 9 4.89 39.76 -11.73
N ALA A 10 5.11 40.26 -10.52
CA ALA A 10 5.75 41.54 -10.31
C ALA A 10 7.20 41.40 -10.81
N CYS A 11 7.39 41.53 -12.13
CA CYS A 11 8.65 42.02 -12.65
C CYS A 11 8.86 43.37 -11.98
N VAL A 12 9.70 43.41 -10.96
CA VAL A 12 10.30 44.67 -10.52
C VAL A 12 10.91 45.27 -11.77
N PRO A 13 10.48 46.47 -12.22
CA PRO A 13 11.06 47.07 -13.41
C PRO A 13 12.56 47.23 -13.16
N LEU A 14 13.39 46.67 -14.03
CA LEU A 14 14.87 46.79 -13.96
C LEU A 14 15.37 48.24 -13.83
N ALA A 15 14.51 49.22 -14.14
CA ALA A 15 14.75 50.64 -13.89
C ALA A 15 14.97 50.98 -12.41
N GLU A 16 14.35 50.26 -11.46
CA GLU A 16 14.54 50.49 -10.03
C GLU A 16 15.88 49.94 -9.50
N ILE A 17 16.47 48.95 -10.18
CA ILE A 17 17.77 48.39 -9.78
C ILE A 17 18.92 49.34 -10.18
N CYS A 18 18.81 50.00 -11.35
CA CYS A 18 19.82 50.99 -11.79
C CYS A 18 19.90 52.22 -10.86
N LEU A 19 18.78 52.62 -10.23
CA LEU A 19 18.74 53.78 -9.34
C LEU A 19 19.41 53.52 -7.98
N ILE A 20 19.54 52.26 -7.54
CA ILE A 20 20.13 51.89 -6.24
C ILE A 20 21.67 51.79 -6.32
N SER A 21 22.26 51.58 -7.50
CA SER A 21 23.70 51.34 -7.67
C SER A 21 24.53 52.49 -8.27
N GLY A 22 23.93 53.65 -8.60
CA GLY A 22 24.69 54.85 -8.98
C GLY A 22 25.59 54.70 -10.22
N ILE A 23 25.10 54.05 -11.29
CA ILE A 23 25.88 53.78 -12.51
C ILE A 23 25.54 54.83 -13.60
N PRO A 24 26.53 55.42 -14.31
CA PRO A 24 26.29 56.40 -15.38
C PRO A 24 25.61 55.79 -16.62
N GLU A 25 24.75 56.55 -17.31
CA GLU A 25 23.91 56.07 -18.42
C GLU A 25 24.66 55.63 -19.70
N GLU A 26 25.94 56.00 -19.88
CA GLU A 26 26.70 55.73 -21.13
C GLU A 26 27.28 54.30 -21.24
N ASP A 27 27.30 53.51 -20.16
CA ASP A 27 27.87 52.14 -20.14
C ASP A 27 26.78 51.03 -20.09
N SER A 28 25.51 51.42 -20.26
CA SER A 28 24.33 50.57 -19.97
C SER A 28 24.09 49.44 -20.99
N GLY A 29 24.61 49.56 -22.21
CA GLY A 29 24.45 48.56 -23.28
C GLY A 29 25.29 47.29 -23.06
N ASP A 30 26.56 47.47 -22.71
CA ASP A 30 27.54 46.38 -22.56
C ASP A 30 27.22 45.52 -21.32
N PHE A 31 26.77 46.16 -20.23
CA PHE A 31 26.25 45.45 -19.06
C PHE A 31 24.99 44.64 -19.38
N ARG A 32 24.07 45.18 -20.19
CA ARG A 32 22.82 44.49 -20.54
C ARG A 32 23.08 43.26 -21.42
N GLU A 33 24.02 43.34 -22.37
CA GLU A 33 24.46 42.19 -23.16
C GLU A 33 25.17 41.14 -22.28
N LEU A 34 26.01 41.57 -21.34
CA LEU A 34 26.66 40.66 -20.38
C LEU A 34 25.65 39.95 -19.46
N PHE A 35 24.62 40.65 -18.98
CA PHE A 35 23.54 40.06 -18.19
C PHE A 35 22.72 39.06 -19.01
N GLN A 36 22.42 39.37 -20.27
CA GLN A 36 21.73 38.46 -21.18
C GLN A 36 22.56 37.20 -21.47
N MET A 37 23.87 37.35 -21.69
CA MET A 37 24.77 36.22 -21.91
C MET A 37 24.85 35.33 -20.67
N LYS A 38 25.00 35.92 -19.47
CA LYS A 38 24.97 35.15 -18.21
C LYS A 38 23.64 34.46 -17.94
N ALA A 39 22.51 35.10 -18.28
CA ALA A 39 21.19 34.49 -18.14
C ALA A 39 21.04 33.28 -19.07
N PHE A 40 21.51 33.40 -20.32
CA PHE A 40 21.53 32.31 -21.28
C PHE A 40 22.42 31.15 -20.82
N ASP A 41 23.64 31.44 -20.34
CA ASP A 41 24.55 30.41 -19.80
C ASP A 41 23.92 29.69 -18.60
N LEU A 42 23.23 30.42 -17.72
CA LEU A 42 22.54 29.86 -16.57
C LEU A 42 21.35 28.98 -16.98
N GLU A 43 20.56 29.40 -17.96
CA GLU A 43 19.46 28.62 -18.53
C GLU A 43 19.97 27.31 -19.16
N GLN A 44 21.05 27.39 -19.94
CA GLN A 44 21.69 26.20 -20.53
C GLN A 44 22.22 25.25 -19.45
N SER A 45 22.88 25.79 -18.42
CA SER A 45 23.36 24.99 -17.30
C SER A 45 22.20 24.35 -16.52
N LEU A 46 21.08 25.05 -16.33
CA LEU A 46 19.90 24.53 -15.66
C LEU A 46 19.26 23.40 -16.47
N GLN A 47 19.18 23.54 -17.80
CA GLN A 47 18.68 22.50 -18.69
C GLN A 47 19.56 21.25 -18.61
N GLU A 48 20.88 21.41 -18.68
CA GLU A 48 21.81 20.27 -18.58
C GLU A 48 21.69 19.55 -17.22
N VAL A 49 21.61 20.30 -16.12
CA VAL A 49 21.42 19.73 -14.77
C VAL A 49 20.08 18.99 -14.68
N THR A 50 19.01 19.54 -15.27
CA THR A 50 17.68 18.93 -15.28
C THR A 50 17.67 17.60 -16.04
N GLU A 51 18.31 17.55 -17.22
CA GLU A 51 18.44 16.32 -18.00
C GLU A 51 19.30 15.25 -17.30
N ARG A 52 20.40 15.66 -16.66
CA ARG A 52 21.23 14.77 -15.85
C ARG A 52 20.44 14.22 -14.65
N TYR A 53 19.69 15.08 -13.96
CA TYR A 53 18.84 14.70 -12.84
C TYR A 53 17.78 13.67 -13.25
N GLU A 54 17.06 13.89 -14.36
CA GLU A 54 16.05 12.92 -14.83
C GLU A 54 16.68 11.58 -15.22
N ARG A 55 17.86 11.59 -15.86
CA ARG A 55 18.60 10.36 -16.20
C ARG A 55 19.02 9.57 -14.96
N GLU A 56 19.56 10.25 -13.93
CA GLU A 56 19.94 9.60 -12.67
C GLU A 56 18.73 9.12 -11.88
N LYS A 57 17.62 9.87 -11.90
CA LYS A 57 16.34 9.47 -11.31
C LYS A 57 15.77 8.20 -11.96
N GLN A 58 15.85 8.08 -13.28
CA GLN A 58 15.46 6.86 -14.00
C GLN A 58 16.36 5.67 -13.63
N LYS A 59 17.69 5.85 -13.55
CA LYS A 59 18.62 4.80 -13.11
C LYS A 59 18.35 4.36 -11.67
N ARG A 60 18.17 5.31 -10.75
CA ARG A 60 17.83 5.03 -9.34
C ARG A 60 16.52 4.24 -9.25
N ARG A 61 15.49 4.61 -10.01
CA ARG A 61 14.22 3.87 -10.06
C ARG A 61 14.43 2.42 -10.53
N ALA A 62 15.19 2.20 -11.59
CA ALA A 62 15.48 0.87 -12.12
C ALA A 62 16.28 0.00 -11.13
N LEU A 63 17.31 0.58 -10.51
CA LEU A 63 18.13 -0.09 -9.50
C LEU A 63 17.32 -0.42 -8.23
N HIS A 64 16.52 0.53 -7.74
CA HIS A 64 15.65 0.32 -6.59
C HIS A 64 14.64 -0.79 -6.86
N ASN A 65 13.94 -0.76 -8.00
CA ASN A 65 13.01 -1.84 -8.34
C ASN A 65 13.71 -3.20 -8.46
N SER A 66 14.89 -3.25 -9.09
CA SER A 66 15.68 -4.49 -9.21
C SER A 66 16.07 -5.04 -7.83
N LEU A 67 16.49 -4.17 -6.91
CA LEU A 67 16.83 -4.57 -5.54
C LEU A 67 15.60 -5.14 -4.82
N ILE A 68 14.44 -4.48 -4.94
CA ILE A 68 13.20 -4.96 -4.33
C ILE A 68 12.74 -6.28 -4.96
N GLU A 69 12.85 -6.44 -6.28
CA GLU A 69 12.51 -7.71 -6.97
C GLU A 69 13.46 -8.84 -6.59
N LEU A 70 14.74 -8.56 -6.37
CA LEU A 70 15.71 -9.54 -5.88
C LEU A 70 15.40 -10.00 -4.45
N ARG A 71 14.88 -9.10 -3.61
CA ARG A 71 14.30 -9.45 -2.29
C ARG A 71 12.92 -10.10 -2.41
N GLY A 72 12.32 -10.05 -3.60
CA GLY A 72 11.01 -10.56 -3.95
C GLY A 72 9.86 -9.59 -3.66
N ASN A 73 8.84 -9.67 -4.52
CA ASN A 73 7.66 -8.79 -4.44
C ASN A 73 6.73 -9.11 -3.26
N ILE A 74 6.77 -10.34 -2.73
CA ILE A 74 5.98 -10.73 -1.54
C ILE A 74 6.91 -11.09 -0.40
N ARG A 75 7.03 -10.19 0.57
CA ARG A 75 7.95 -10.28 1.70
C ARG A 75 7.22 -10.65 2.97
N VAL A 76 7.89 -11.39 3.83
CA VAL A 76 7.32 -11.87 5.09
C VAL A 76 8.30 -11.59 6.21
N HIS A 77 7.91 -10.68 7.10
CA HIS A 77 8.63 -10.38 8.33
C HIS A 77 7.87 -11.02 9.49
N CYS A 78 8.57 -11.46 10.54
CA CYS A 78 7.97 -11.92 11.78
C CYS A 78 8.34 -10.98 12.91
N ARG A 79 7.40 -10.67 13.80
CA ARG A 79 7.63 -9.84 14.99
C ARG A 79 7.14 -10.57 16.24
N ILE A 80 8.07 -10.82 17.16
CA ILE A 80 7.76 -11.39 18.47
C ILE A 80 7.58 -10.23 19.44
N ARG A 81 6.37 -10.07 20.00
CA ARG A 81 6.15 -9.00 20.99
C ARG A 81 6.78 -9.36 22.36
N PRO A 82 7.04 -8.37 23.22
CA PRO A 82 7.34 -8.62 24.63
C PRO A 82 6.29 -9.47 25.33
N SER A 83 6.69 -10.19 26.37
CA SER A 83 5.76 -10.86 27.28
C SER A 83 4.99 -9.81 28.09
N LEU A 84 3.68 -9.98 28.21
CA LEU A 84 2.79 -9.01 28.87
C LEU A 84 2.16 -9.61 30.12
N PRO A 85 1.81 -8.82 31.14
CA PRO A 85 1.27 -9.33 32.41
C PRO A 85 0.05 -10.27 32.26
N PHE A 86 -0.82 -10.01 31.28
CA PHE A 86 -2.01 -10.84 31.01
C PHE A 86 -1.69 -12.19 30.36
N ASP A 87 -0.46 -12.39 29.88
CA ASP A 87 0.01 -13.71 29.43
C ASP A 87 0.14 -14.68 30.62
N HIS A 88 0.36 -14.13 31.82
CA HIS A 88 0.55 -14.88 33.06
C HIS A 88 -0.75 -15.04 33.88
N ALA A 89 -1.79 -14.25 33.60
CA ALA A 89 -3.06 -14.32 34.30
C ALA A 89 -3.89 -15.54 33.83
N ALA A 90 -3.78 -16.65 34.55
CA ALA A 90 -4.71 -17.76 34.45
C ALA A 90 -6.01 -17.43 35.20
N GLY A 91 -7.15 -17.51 34.51
CA GLY A 91 -8.45 -17.52 35.15
C GLY A 91 -8.58 -18.72 36.09
N HIS A 92 -9.01 -18.44 37.32
CA HIS A 92 -9.56 -19.30 38.36
C HIS A 92 -9.11 -20.78 38.48
N SER A 93 -8.46 -21.06 39.62
CA SER A 93 -8.49 -22.30 40.43
C SER A 93 -8.18 -23.64 39.72
N VAL A 94 -6.88 -23.94 39.53
CA VAL A 94 -6.40 -25.34 39.45
C VAL A 94 -5.07 -25.46 40.21
N SER A 95 -4.95 -26.55 40.96
CA SER A 95 -3.91 -26.95 41.92
C SER A 95 -2.44 -26.65 41.55
N GLN A 96 -1.67 -26.33 42.59
CA GLN A 96 -0.27 -25.85 42.60
C GLN A 96 0.77 -26.70 41.84
N ASP A 97 0.48 -27.96 41.48
CA ASP A 97 1.46 -28.84 40.82
C ASP A 97 1.52 -28.72 39.29
N ARG A 98 0.56 -28.03 38.64
CA ARG A 98 0.56 -27.82 37.17
C ARG A 98 1.11 -26.47 36.70
N GLN A 99 1.49 -25.57 37.61
CA GLN A 99 1.82 -24.17 37.29
C GLN A 99 3.19 -23.95 36.63
N ARG A 100 4.13 -24.90 36.65
CA ARG A 100 5.49 -24.63 36.13
C ARG A 100 5.59 -24.50 34.60
N ASN A 101 4.67 -25.08 33.82
CA ASN A 101 4.82 -25.13 32.36
C ASN A 101 4.04 -24.05 31.58
N SER A 102 3.07 -23.36 32.17
CA SER A 102 2.27 -22.33 31.48
C SER A 102 2.88 -20.92 31.54
N LEU A 103 3.96 -20.74 32.30
CA LEU A 103 4.67 -19.47 32.51
C LEU A 103 5.85 -19.27 31.54
N GLU A 104 6.11 -20.23 30.65
CA GLU A 104 7.31 -20.22 29.81
C GLU A 104 7.06 -19.47 28.50
N ASN A 105 8.04 -18.63 28.12
CA ASN A 105 8.15 -18.18 26.74
C ASN A 105 8.58 -19.38 25.88
N VAL A 106 7.90 -19.59 24.76
CA VAL A 106 8.10 -20.73 23.86
C VAL A 106 8.61 -20.33 22.49
N ALA A 107 8.45 -19.06 22.10
CA ALA A 107 8.94 -18.53 20.83
C ALA A 107 10.07 -17.53 21.07
N TYR A 108 11.16 -17.69 20.32
CA TYR A 108 12.38 -16.90 20.44
C TYR A 108 12.92 -16.56 19.05
N ALA A 109 13.48 -15.36 18.90
CA ALA A 109 14.33 -15.03 17.76
C ALA A 109 15.74 -15.56 18.05
N ILE A 110 16.28 -16.39 17.16
CA ILE A 110 17.67 -16.89 17.27
C ILE A 110 18.64 -15.93 16.60
N ASP A 111 18.20 -15.38 15.47
CA ASP A 111 18.89 -14.40 14.65
C ASP A 111 17.83 -13.57 13.89
N ASP A 112 18.28 -12.68 13.02
CA ASP A 112 17.42 -11.77 12.25
C ASP A 112 16.56 -12.47 11.19
N GLU A 113 16.69 -13.78 10.98
CA GLU A 113 15.95 -14.55 9.97
C GLU A 113 15.20 -15.74 10.57
N THR A 114 15.55 -16.19 11.78
CA THR A 114 15.12 -17.48 12.32
C THR A 114 14.35 -17.35 13.63
N VAL A 115 13.13 -17.87 13.64
CA VAL A 115 12.30 -18.07 14.84
C VAL A 115 12.41 -19.52 15.31
N LEU A 116 12.76 -19.72 16.58
CA LEU A 116 12.69 -21.00 17.27
C LEU A 116 11.43 -21.07 18.13
N VAL A 117 10.64 -22.12 17.95
CA VAL A 117 9.49 -22.44 18.80
C VAL A 117 9.72 -23.77 19.52
N LYS A 118 9.78 -23.72 20.85
CA LYS A 118 9.85 -24.90 21.72
C LYS A 118 8.44 -25.42 21.95
N CYS A 119 8.12 -26.59 21.40
CA CYS A 119 6.84 -27.25 21.60
C CYS A 119 6.96 -28.35 22.66
N SER A 120 6.54 -28.05 23.88
CA SER A 120 6.42 -29.04 24.96
C SER A 120 4.95 -29.45 25.11
N ARG A 121 4.63 -30.71 24.81
CA ARG A 121 3.29 -31.29 25.06
C ARG A 121 3.40 -32.36 26.14
N PRO A 122 2.46 -32.42 27.10
CA PRO A 122 2.44 -33.49 28.10
C PRO A 122 2.46 -34.86 27.43
N GLY A 123 3.39 -35.74 27.84
CA GLY A 123 3.50 -37.10 27.31
C GLY A 123 4.24 -37.25 25.98
N HIS A 124 4.75 -36.17 25.39
CA HIS A 124 5.58 -36.22 24.19
C HIS A 124 6.95 -35.59 24.44
N ALA A 125 7.97 -36.08 23.73
CA ALA A 125 9.29 -35.45 23.75
C ALA A 125 9.17 -33.98 23.29
N PRO A 126 9.90 -33.04 23.92
CA PRO A 126 9.90 -31.65 23.49
C PRO A 126 10.40 -31.57 22.04
N ILE A 127 9.61 -30.94 21.16
CA ILE A 127 9.97 -30.75 19.75
C ILE A 127 10.27 -29.29 19.53
N ASN A 128 11.48 -29.00 19.08
CA ASN A 128 11.86 -27.67 18.63
C ASN A 128 11.53 -27.53 17.15
N LYS A 129 10.83 -26.45 16.79
CA LYS A 129 10.53 -26.12 15.40
C LYS A 129 11.14 -24.78 15.04
N THR A 130 11.81 -24.73 13.90
CA THR A 130 12.44 -23.51 13.39
C THR A 130 11.71 -23.02 12.16
N PHE A 131 11.55 -21.70 12.06
CA PHE A 131 10.93 -21.02 10.92
C PHE A 131 11.87 -19.94 10.42
N GLN A 132 12.01 -19.82 9.10
CA GLN A 132 12.88 -18.83 8.48
C GLN A 132 12.07 -17.82 7.67
N PHE A 133 12.31 -16.53 7.93
CA PHE A 133 11.70 -15.38 7.30
C PHE A 133 12.76 -14.43 6.73
N GLU A 134 12.35 -13.42 5.97
CA GLU A 134 13.28 -12.39 5.47
C GLU A 134 13.81 -11.52 6.61
N ARG A 135 12.97 -11.28 7.61
CA ARG A 135 13.32 -10.53 8.81
C ARG A 135 12.51 -11.02 10.00
N VAL A 136 13.16 -11.18 11.15
CA VAL A 136 12.58 -11.61 12.42
C VAL A 136 12.91 -10.59 13.49
N TYR A 137 11.89 -9.90 13.97
CA TYR A 137 12.03 -8.94 15.03
C TYR A 137 11.87 -9.56 16.41
N SER A 138 12.85 -9.29 17.28
CA SER A 138 12.84 -9.76 18.66
C SER A 138 11.98 -8.87 19.56
N ALA A 139 11.71 -9.33 20.77
CA ALA A 139 10.92 -8.57 21.75
C ALA A 139 11.57 -7.23 22.17
N THR A 140 12.87 -7.05 21.94
CA THR A 140 13.60 -5.83 22.34
C THR A 140 13.64 -4.76 21.24
N GLU A 141 13.17 -5.07 20.03
CA GLU A 141 13.27 -4.14 18.91
C GLU A 141 12.14 -3.13 18.86
N SER A 142 12.54 -1.87 18.64
CA SER A 142 11.66 -0.71 18.61
C SER A 142 10.85 -0.60 17.32
N GLN A 143 9.84 0.26 17.34
CA GLN A 143 9.03 0.57 16.16
C GLN A 143 9.86 1.28 15.07
N ASP A 144 10.86 2.09 15.45
CA ASP A 144 11.79 2.72 14.50
C ASP A 144 12.53 1.68 13.67
N THR A 145 13.03 0.63 14.32
CA THR A 145 13.76 -0.45 13.64
C THR A 145 12.85 -1.18 12.67
N VAL A 146 11.62 -1.50 13.09
CA VAL A 146 10.61 -2.11 12.23
C VAL A 146 10.29 -1.20 11.03
N PHE A 147 10.14 0.10 11.25
CA PHE A 147 9.80 1.05 10.19
C PHE A 147 10.96 1.30 9.22
N ALA A 148 12.22 1.28 9.69
CA ALA A 148 13.40 1.45 8.84
C ALA A 148 13.46 0.41 7.71
N ASP A 149 13.05 -0.84 7.99
CA ASP A 149 12.97 -1.90 6.98
C ASP A 149 11.77 -1.74 6.03
N VAL A 150 10.71 -1.06 6.47
CA VAL A 150 9.48 -0.82 5.71
C VAL A 150 9.61 0.40 4.80
N ALA A 151 10.32 1.45 5.23
CA ALA A 151 10.44 2.74 4.56
C ALA A 151 10.81 2.66 3.05
N PRO A 152 11.72 1.75 2.60
CA PRO A 152 12.03 1.61 1.17
C PRO A 152 10.82 1.29 0.28
N LEU A 153 9.74 0.71 0.83
CA LEU A 153 8.50 0.47 0.08
C LEU A 153 7.81 1.79 -0.32
N LEU A 154 7.94 2.85 0.46
CA LEU A 154 7.36 4.16 0.13
C LEU A 154 8.06 4.79 -1.07
N THR A 155 9.35 4.52 -1.25
CA THR A 155 10.06 4.90 -2.47
C THR A 155 9.51 4.14 -3.68
N SER A 156 9.25 2.83 -3.56
CA SER A 156 8.59 2.05 -4.62
C SER A 156 7.20 2.60 -4.97
N LEU A 157 6.46 3.09 -3.98
CA LEU A 157 5.15 3.71 -4.18
C LEU A 157 5.22 5.00 -5.02
N LEU A 158 6.17 5.89 -4.71
CA LEU A 158 6.41 7.11 -5.49
C LEU A 158 7.01 6.81 -6.87
N ASP A 159 7.65 5.65 -7.01
CA ASP A 159 8.16 5.10 -8.26
C ASP A 159 7.10 4.41 -9.12
N GLY A 160 5.81 4.52 -8.80
CA GLY A 160 4.75 4.02 -9.67
C GLY A 160 4.26 2.60 -9.37
N TYR A 161 4.68 1.98 -8.27
CA TYR A 161 4.25 0.63 -7.89
C TYR A 161 3.18 0.67 -6.79
N ASN A 162 2.24 -0.28 -6.83
CA ASN A 162 1.33 -0.50 -5.69
C ASN A 162 2.07 -1.14 -4.53
N VAL A 163 1.72 -0.75 -3.31
CA VAL A 163 2.32 -1.26 -2.08
C VAL A 163 1.22 -1.70 -1.12
N CYS A 164 1.37 -2.89 -0.55
CA CYS A 164 0.49 -3.38 0.50
C CYS A 164 1.34 -3.81 1.70
N ILE A 165 1.03 -3.28 2.88
CA ILE A 165 1.65 -3.68 4.14
C ILE A 165 0.53 -4.17 5.04
N MET A 166 0.60 -5.43 5.47
CA MET A 166 -0.45 -6.05 6.29
C MET A 166 0.11 -6.69 7.56
N ALA A 167 -0.54 -6.47 8.68
CA ALA A 167 -0.26 -7.15 9.93
C ALA A 167 -1.17 -8.39 10.09
N TYR A 168 -0.57 -9.54 10.35
CA TYR A 168 -1.26 -10.83 10.53
C TYR A 168 -0.87 -11.49 11.85
N GLY A 169 -1.81 -12.16 12.50
CA GLY A 169 -1.59 -12.89 13.75
C GLY A 169 -2.85 -12.94 14.60
N GLN A 170 -2.83 -13.76 15.64
CA GLN A 170 -3.95 -13.88 16.58
C GLN A 170 -4.28 -12.58 17.33
N THR A 171 -5.43 -12.53 17.99
CA THR A 171 -5.75 -11.43 18.93
C THR A 171 -4.71 -11.35 20.05
N GLY A 172 -4.28 -10.13 20.39
CA GLY A 172 -3.26 -9.90 21.42
C GLY A 172 -1.82 -10.20 21.01
N SER A 173 -1.54 -10.49 19.73
CA SER A 173 -0.17 -10.70 19.23
C SER A 173 0.63 -9.42 18.96
N GLY A 174 -0.03 -8.25 18.95
CA GLY A 174 0.62 -6.96 18.67
C GLY A 174 0.40 -6.40 17.26
N LYS A 175 -0.58 -6.90 16.47
CA LYS A 175 -0.93 -6.35 15.14
C LYS A 175 -1.21 -4.85 15.17
N THR A 176 -2.19 -4.43 15.98
CA THR A 176 -2.60 -3.03 16.12
C THR A 176 -1.47 -2.16 16.68
N TYR A 177 -0.70 -2.67 17.65
CA TYR A 177 0.51 -1.98 18.13
C TYR A 177 1.54 -1.78 17.00
N THR A 178 1.75 -2.79 16.15
CA THR A 178 2.67 -2.67 15.00
C THR A 178 2.17 -1.67 13.95
N MET A 179 0.87 -1.66 13.65
CA MET A 179 0.31 -0.78 12.63
C MET A 179 0.10 0.65 13.12
N LEU A 180 -0.36 0.87 14.34
CA LEU A 180 -0.76 2.19 14.84
C LEU A 180 0.09 2.68 16.01
N GLY A 181 0.62 1.77 16.82
CA GLY A 181 1.27 2.07 18.10
C GLY A 181 0.32 1.87 19.28
N PRO A 182 0.68 2.35 20.47
CA PRO A 182 -0.17 2.31 21.66
C PRO A 182 -1.45 3.11 21.42
N GLN A 183 -2.61 2.53 21.77
CA GLN A 183 -3.90 3.22 21.73
C GLN A 183 -4.32 3.55 23.16
N LEU A 184 -4.38 4.84 23.51
CA LEU A 184 -5.03 5.28 24.74
C LEU A 184 -6.55 5.21 24.52
N GLU A 185 -7.20 4.32 25.27
CA GLU A 185 -8.61 3.95 25.11
C GLU A 185 -9.58 5.15 25.25
N GLU A 186 -9.15 6.24 25.89
CA GLU A 186 -10.07 7.32 26.27
C GLU A 186 -10.11 8.52 25.32
N ASN A 187 -9.15 8.70 24.39
CA ASN A 187 -9.20 9.88 23.50
C ASN A 187 -8.75 9.69 22.04
N PHE A 188 -8.21 8.53 21.62
CA PHE A 188 -7.71 8.31 20.24
C PHE A 188 -6.91 9.48 19.64
N ALA A 189 -6.31 10.33 20.46
CA ALA A 189 -5.44 11.39 19.98
C ALA A 189 -4.06 10.75 19.80
N PHE A 190 -3.43 10.95 18.64
CA PHE A 190 -1.98 10.72 18.48
C PHE A 190 -1.23 11.76 19.32
N VAL A 191 -1.32 11.62 20.64
CA VAL A 191 -0.58 12.39 21.63
C VAL A 191 0.12 11.34 22.48
N SER A 192 0.98 10.54 21.87
CA SER A 192 2.03 9.91 22.65
C SER A 192 3.07 11.00 22.90
N GLU A 193 3.44 11.23 24.16
CA GLU A 193 4.58 12.08 24.53
C GLU A 193 5.89 11.55 23.91
N ASP A 194 5.88 10.29 23.48
CA ASP A 194 6.97 9.60 22.81
C ASP A 194 6.59 9.24 21.36
N GLU A 195 7.16 9.96 20.39
CA GLU A 195 7.03 9.64 18.96
C GLU A 195 7.66 8.28 18.61
N SER A 196 8.54 7.74 19.47
CA SER A 196 9.24 6.49 19.21
C SER A 196 8.33 5.25 19.27
N GLU A 197 7.15 5.33 19.90
CA GLU A 197 6.20 4.21 19.97
C GLU A 197 5.21 4.15 18.81
N LEU A 198 5.18 5.16 17.94
CA LEU A 198 4.28 5.23 16.80
C LEU A 198 4.43 4.00 15.89
N GLY A 199 3.32 3.48 15.38
CA GLY A 199 3.32 2.31 14.50
C GLY A 199 3.67 2.65 13.04
N ILE A 200 3.52 1.65 12.16
CA ILE A 200 3.81 1.78 10.72
C ILE A 200 2.95 2.86 10.05
N ILE A 201 1.65 2.95 10.35
CA ILE A 201 0.72 3.90 9.70
C ILE A 201 1.13 5.36 9.93
N PRO A 202 1.25 5.87 11.17
CA PRO A 202 1.68 7.25 11.40
C PRO A 202 3.05 7.56 10.79
N ARG A 203 4.04 6.65 10.95
CA ARG A 203 5.38 6.84 10.42
C ARG A 203 5.44 6.83 8.89
N ALA A 204 4.72 5.89 8.25
CA ALA A 204 4.64 5.80 6.80
C ALA A 204 4.00 7.04 6.20
N THR A 205 2.96 7.57 6.84
CA THR A 205 2.30 8.79 6.39
C THR A 205 3.22 10.01 6.56
N GLN A 206 3.85 10.18 7.73
CA GLN A 206 4.81 11.27 7.95
C GLN A 206 5.94 11.25 6.91
N GLU A 207 6.56 10.08 6.70
CA GLU A 207 7.63 9.92 5.72
C GLU A 207 7.15 10.15 4.29
N LEU A 208 5.95 9.67 3.93
CA LEU A 208 5.37 9.89 2.62
C LEU A 208 5.16 11.39 2.33
N PHE A 209 4.55 12.13 3.27
CA PHE A 209 4.36 13.57 3.09
C PHE A 209 5.67 14.34 3.11
N ARG A 210 6.68 13.88 3.88
CA ARG A 210 8.05 14.41 3.81
C ARG A 210 8.62 14.25 2.40
N LEU A 211 8.56 13.05 1.82
CA LEU A 211 9.03 12.77 0.46
C LEU A 211 8.26 13.53 -0.63
N ILE A 212 6.95 13.73 -0.46
CA ILE A 212 6.13 14.54 -1.37
C ILE A 212 6.51 16.02 -1.28
N SER A 213 6.80 16.52 -0.06
CA SER A 213 7.17 17.93 0.16
C SER A 213 8.52 18.32 -0.47
N GLU A 214 9.40 17.34 -0.72
CA GLU A 214 10.65 17.53 -1.47
C GLU A 214 10.41 17.78 -2.98
N LYS A 215 9.18 17.60 -3.47
CA LYS A 215 8.80 17.75 -4.87
C LYS A 215 8.05 19.07 -5.09
N PRO A 216 8.05 19.62 -6.31
CA PRO A 216 7.34 20.86 -6.60
C PRO A 216 5.86 20.78 -6.18
N PRO A 217 5.30 21.86 -5.61
CA PRO A 217 3.90 21.87 -5.21
C PRO A 217 3.00 21.55 -6.40
N GLY A 218 1.98 20.73 -6.19
CA GLY A 218 1.09 20.26 -7.27
C GLY A 218 1.62 19.07 -8.08
N SER A 219 2.72 18.43 -7.67
CA SER A 219 3.19 17.19 -8.33
C SER A 219 2.38 15.94 -7.93
N TYR A 220 1.77 15.97 -6.74
CA TYR A 220 1.09 14.83 -6.14
C TYR A 220 -0.22 15.26 -5.47
N TRP A 221 -1.26 14.44 -5.62
CA TRP A 221 -2.51 14.50 -4.86
C TRP A 221 -2.70 13.19 -4.12
N VAL A 222 -3.13 13.28 -2.85
CA VAL A 222 -3.30 12.11 -1.98
C VAL A 222 -4.77 12.02 -1.57
N ASP A 223 -5.42 10.96 -2.02
CA ASP A 223 -6.80 10.64 -1.66
C ASP A 223 -6.84 9.45 -0.71
N VAL A 224 -7.66 9.52 0.33
CA VAL A 224 -7.71 8.53 1.40
C VAL A 224 -9.05 7.83 1.42
N SER A 225 -9.04 6.51 1.55
CA SER A 225 -10.22 5.73 1.90
C SER A 225 -9.92 4.84 3.11
N VAL A 226 -10.92 4.71 3.99
CA VAL A 226 -10.83 3.84 5.18
C VAL A 226 -11.99 2.87 5.14
N VAL A 227 -11.66 1.59 5.10
CA VAL A 227 -12.62 0.50 4.89
C VAL A 227 -12.48 -0.52 5.99
N GLU A 228 -13.62 -0.99 6.48
CA GLU A 228 -13.73 -2.15 7.36
C GLU A 228 -14.28 -3.34 6.58
N VAL A 229 -13.60 -4.48 6.65
CA VAL A 229 -14.13 -5.75 6.15
C VAL A 229 -14.57 -6.58 7.34
N TYR A 230 -15.87 -6.65 7.56
CA TYR A 230 -16.48 -7.39 8.66
C TYR A 230 -17.50 -8.38 8.13
N ASN A 231 -17.49 -9.62 8.61
CA ASN A 231 -18.43 -10.66 8.20
C ASN A 231 -18.51 -10.88 6.67
N ASN A 232 -17.37 -10.73 5.98
CA ASN A 232 -17.26 -10.78 4.51
C ASN A 232 -18.09 -9.70 3.77
N GLU A 233 -18.40 -8.60 4.44
CA GLU A 233 -18.99 -7.39 3.90
C GLU A 233 -18.01 -6.24 4.01
N VAL A 234 -18.10 -5.27 3.09
CA VAL A 234 -17.20 -4.11 3.02
C VAL A 234 -17.98 -2.90 3.48
N PHE A 235 -17.46 -2.19 4.48
CA PHE A 235 -18.06 -0.99 5.06
C PHE A 235 -17.14 0.20 4.84
N ASP A 236 -17.68 1.25 4.23
CA ASP A 236 -17.01 2.52 4.03
C ASP A 236 -17.10 3.38 5.29
N LEU A 237 -15.97 3.53 5.99
CA LEU A 237 -15.88 4.23 7.26
C LEU A 237 -15.73 5.74 7.13
N LEU A 238 -15.69 6.28 5.92
CA LEU A 238 -15.67 7.74 5.66
C LEU A 238 -16.99 8.25 5.09
N ALA A 239 -17.81 7.37 4.53
CA ALA A 239 -19.09 7.74 3.93
C ALA A 239 -20.05 8.39 4.94
N LYS A 240 -20.51 9.59 4.57
CA LYS A 240 -21.51 10.38 5.31
C LYS A 240 -22.91 10.02 4.80
N ASP A 241 -23.87 9.89 5.71
CA ASP A 241 -25.28 9.78 5.36
C ASP A 241 -25.86 11.14 4.90
N SER A 242 -27.13 11.15 4.50
CA SER A 242 -27.85 12.37 4.11
C SER A 242 -27.95 13.43 5.22
N CYS A 243 -27.66 13.08 6.48
CA CYS A 243 -27.60 13.94 7.65
C CYS A 243 -26.15 14.37 8.00
N GLY A 244 -25.15 13.93 7.21
CA GLY A 244 -23.73 14.23 7.44
C GLY A 244 -23.06 13.34 8.49
N LYS A 245 -23.76 12.34 9.04
CA LYS A 245 -23.24 11.42 10.06
C LYS A 245 -22.57 10.22 9.38
N VAL A 246 -21.40 9.85 9.86
CA VAL A 246 -20.66 8.70 9.31
C VAL A 246 -21.18 7.42 9.96
N PHE A 247 -21.66 6.47 9.15
CA PHE A 247 -22.36 5.27 9.65
C PHE A 247 -21.77 3.94 9.15
N GLY A 248 -20.64 3.93 8.43
CA GLY A 248 -20.11 2.68 7.88
C GLY A 248 -21.02 2.14 6.78
N ILE A 249 -21.06 2.79 5.61
CA ILE A 249 -22.01 2.39 4.55
C ILE A 249 -21.52 1.10 3.89
N LYS A 250 -22.37 0.07 3.85
CA LYS A 250 -22.05 -1.18 3.14
C LYS A 250 -21.87 -0.92 1.64
N ARG A 251 -20.73 -1.36 1.09
CA ARG A 251 -20.38 -1.26 -0.33
C ARG A 251 -20.10 -2.64 -0.92
N ASP A 252 -20.33 -2.77 -2.22
CA ASP A 252 -20.00 -3.98 -2.97
C ASP A 252 -18.65 -3.84 -3.67
N VAL A 253 -17.83 -4.89 -3.59
CA VAL A 253 -16.63 -5.02 -4.43
C VAL A 253 -17.02 -5.69 -5.75
N VAL A 254 -16.68 -5.04 -6.87
CA VAL A 254 -16.91 -5.51 -8.24
C VAL A 254 -15.61 -5.62 -9.01
N THR A 255 -15.62 -6.38 -10.10
CA THR A 255 -14.51 -6.44 -11.05
C THR A 255 -14.84 -5.53 -12.23
N THR A 256 -13.94 -4.61 -12.58
CA THR A 256 -14.09 -3.74 -13.74
C THR A 256 -13.95 -4.54 -15.04
N ARG A 257 -14.28 -3.90 -16.17
CA ARG A 257 -14.09 -4.49 -17.51
C ARG A 257 -12.61 -4.82 -17.80
N GLU A 258 -11.70 -4.14 -17.12
CA GLU A 258 -10.24 -4.33 -17.20
C GLU A 258 -9.73 -5.46 -16.31
N GLY A 259 -10.62 -6.16 -15.59
CA GLY A 259 -10.24 -7.24 -14.67
C GLY A 259 -9.74 -6.77 -13.31
N LYS A 260 -9.70 -5.46 -13.04
CA LYS A 260 -9.25 -4.87 -11.76
C LYS A 260 -10.37 -4.85 -10.72
N SER A 261 -10.00 -4.78 -9.45
CA SER A 261 -10.98 -4.63 -8.37
C SER A 261 -11.38 -3.17 -8.18
N ASP A 262 -12.69 -2.94 -8.04
CA ASP A 262 -13.24 -1.62 -7.77
C ASP A 262 -14.37 -1.69 -6.75
N VAL A 263 -14.52 -0.63 -5.97
CA VAL A 263 -15.59 -0.45 -4.99
C VAL A 263 -16.38 0.79 -5.40
N PRO A 264 -17.51 0.62 -6.10
CA PRO A 264 -18.27 1.74 -6.62
C PRO A 264 -18.71 2.68 -5.51
N LEU A 265 -18.70 3.96 -5.84
CA LEU A 265 -19.08 5.08 -4.98
C LEU A 265 -18.17 5.27 -3.74
N LEU A 266 -17.08 4.49 -3.57
CA LEU A 266 -16.26 4.54 -2.35
C LEU A 266 -15.88 5.98 -2.02
N THR A 267 -16.04 6.40 -0.77
CA THR A 267 -15.70 7.74 -0.35
C THR A 267 -14.18 7.90 -0.30
N TYR A 268 -13.70 8.89 -1.04
CA TYR A 268 -12.31 9.35 -1.02
C TYR A 268 -12.29 10.77 -0.46
N GLU A 269 -11.45 11.01 0.54
CA GLU A 269 -11.22 12.34 1.11
C GLU A 269 -9.78 12.75 0.77
N THR A 270 -9.61 13.89 0.11
CA THR A 270 -8.30 14.43 -0.23
C THR A 270 -7.65 15.04 1.00
N VAL A 271 -6.36 14.76 1.22
CA VAL A 271 -5.60 15.24 2.38
C VAL A 271 -4.36 16.01 1.94
N ALA A 272 -4.05 17.09 2.66
CA ALA A 272 -2.89 17.93 2.37
C ALA A 272 -1.67 17.59 3.24
N ASN A 273 -1.88 16.96 4.40
CA ASN A 273 -0.81 16.68 5.36
C ASN A 273 -1.06 15.39 6.16
N ALA A 274 -0.03 14.94 6.86
CA ALA A 274 -0.07 13.72 7.68
C ALA A 274 -1.08 13.80 8.83
N SER A 275 -1.31 14.98 9.40
CA SER A 275 -2.24 15.17 10.53
C SER A 275 -3.70 14.94 10.10
N GLU A 276 -4.10 15.48 8.95
CA GLU A 276 -5.43 15.25 8.37
C GLU A 276 -5.67 13.78 8.06
N PHE A 277 -4.68 13.11 7.46
CA PHE A 277 -4.74 11.67 7.23
C PHE A 277 -4.96 10.91 8.55
N LEU A 278 -4.16 11.19 9.57
CA LEU A 278 -4.23 10.49 10.84
C LEU A 278 -5.57 10.73 11.54
N HIS A 279 -6.13 11.94 11.43
CA HIS A 279 -7.46 12.25 11.91
C HIS A 279 -8.55 11.40 11.25
N LEU A 280 -8.47 11.18 9.93
CA LEU A 280 -9.40 10.28 9.21
C LEU A 280 -9.28 8.83 9.68
N VAL A 281 -8.05 8.35 9.89
CA VAL A 281 -7.80 6.99 10.40
C VAL A 281 -8.37 6.81 11.80
N ILE A 282 -8.14 7.78 12.70
CA ILE A 282 -8.73 7.80 14.05
C ILE A 282 -10.26 7.74 13.99
N LYS A 283 -10.87 8.58 13.15
CA LYS A 283 -12.32 8.60 12.98
C LYS A 283 -12.86 7.25 12.51
N GLY A 284 -12.17 6.61 11.57
CA GLY A 284 -12.50 5.25 11.11
C GLY A 284 -12.38 4.21 12.24
N LEU A 285 -11.33 4.29 13.06
CA LEU A 285 -11.12 3.40 14.20
C LEU A 285 -12.22 3.55 15.26
N GLN A 286 -12.64 4.79 15.56
CA GLN A 286 -13.75 5.05 16.49
C GLN A 286 -15.05 4.40 16.00
N LEU A 287 -15.30 4.40 14.68
CA LEU A 287 -16.48 3.74 14.09
C LEU A 287 -16.37 2.22 14.08
N ARG A 288 -15.16 1.69 13.82
CA ARG A 288 -14.85 0.25 13.94
C ARG A 288 -15.15 -0.28 15.35
N ILE A 289 -14.96 0.55 16.38
CA ILE A 289 -15.25 0.19 17.78
C ILE A 289 -16.73 0.37 18.13
N ARG A 290 -17.38 1.43 17.62
CA ARG A 290 -18.78 1.76 17.94
C ARG A 290 -19.82 0.86 17.30
N HIS A 291 -19.49 0.02 16.31
CA HIS A 291 -20.37 -1.03 15.82
C HIS A 291 -20.19 -2.28 16.71
N PRO A 292 -20.98 -2.44 17.79
CA PRO A 292 -20.76 -3.53 18.73
C PRO A 292 -21.17 -4.82 18.02
N THR A 293 -20.25 -5.76 17.88
CA THR A 293 -20.63 -7.13 17.53
C THR A 293 -21.42 -7.68 18.72
N LEU A 294 -22.49 -8.44 18.46
CA LEU A 294 -23.41 -9.00 19.46
C LEU A 294 -22.72 -9.89 20.53
N VAL A 295 -21.41 -10.13 20.43
CA VAL A 295 -20.69 -11.02 21.34
C VAL A 295 -19.36 -10.45 21.85
N HIS A 296 -18.67 -9.49 21.18
CA HIS A 296 -17.38 -8.96 21.70
C HIS A 296 -17.09 -7.49 21.35
N ALA A 297 -16.44 -6.79 22.29
CA ALA A 297 -16.18 -5.34 22.26
C ALA A 297 -14.80 -4.93 21.69
N HIS A 298 -14.26 -5.59 20.66
CA HIS A 298 -12.92 -5.23 20.16
C HIS A 298 -12.73 -5.33 18.64
N SER A 299 -11.93 -4.39 18.11
CA SER A 299 -11.39 -4.29 16.74
C SER A 299 -10.80 -5.59 16.16
N SER A 300 -10.50 -6.58 17.00
CA SER A 300 -9.95 -7.90 16.63
C SER A 300 -10.76 -8.74 15.63
N ARG A 301 -12.01 -8.35 15.32
CA ARG A 301 -12.96 -9.19 14.57
C ARG A 301 -13.31 -8.71 13.16
N SER A 302 -12.73 -7.58 12.76
CA SER A 302 -12.83 -7.06 11.41
C SER A 302 -11.45 -6.71 10.89
N HIS A 303 -11.28 -6.71 9.57
CA HIS A 303 -10.07 -6.23 8.94
C HIS A 303 -10.21 -4.74 8.68
N LEU A 304 -9.20 -3.94 9.03
CA LEU A 304 -9.12 -2.55 8.65
C LEU A 304 -8.21 -2.41 7.45
N VAL A 305 -8.68 -1.73 6.41
CA VAL A 305 -7.92 -1.40 5.19
C VAL A 305 -7.91 0.10 5.04
N VAL A 306 -6.76 0.72 5.28
CA VAL A 306 -6.53 2.14 4.99
C VAL A 306 -5.79 2.24 3.67
N THR A 307 -6.36 2.96 2.70
CA THR A 307 -5.76 3.12 1.37
C THR A 307 -5.44 4.59 1.12
N LEU A 308 -4.17 4.86 0.78
CA LEU A 308 -3.75 6.12 0.21
C LEU A 308 -3.60 5.93 -1.30
N THR A 309 -4.37 6.67 -2.08
CA THR A 309 -4.25 6.73 -3.54
C THR A 309 -3.48 7.98 -3.90
N ILE A 310 -2.27 7.77 -4.41
CA ILE A 310 -1.40 8.87 -4.84
C ILE A 310 -1.57 9.02 -6.33
N THR A 311 -1.92 10.23 -6.72
CA THR A 311 -2.09 10.61 -8.10
C THR A 311 -0.96 11.55 -8.46
N THR A 312 -0.18 11.22 -9.49
CA THR A 312 0.88 12.10 -10.01
C THR A 312 0.59 12.45 -11.46
N ILE A 313 0.83 13.72 -11.80
CA ILE A 313 0.74 14.20 -13.18
C ILE A 313 2.15 14.18 -13.76
N VAL A 314 2.33 13.41 -14.82
CA VAL A 314 3.60 13.36 -15.54
C VAL A 314 3.44 14.20 -16.80
N SER A 315 4.21 15.28 -16.91
CA SER A 315 4.40 16.02 -18.16
C SER A 315 5.02 15.06 -19.17
N GLY A 316 4.33 14.86 -20.28
CA GLY A 316 4.62 13.79 -21.22
C GLY A 316 5.90 14.06 -21.99
N ASP A 317 7.05 13.63 -21.47
CA ASP A 317 8.21 13.27 -22.27
C ASP A 317 9.03 12.21 -21.52
N ASN A 318 9.38 11.12 -22.23
CA ASN A 318 10.26 10.04 -21.78
C ASN A 318 9.77 9.08 -20.69
N PHE A 319 8.56 8.51 -20.85
CA PHE A 319 8.34 7.14 -20.38
C PHE A 319 8.57 6.18 -21.53
N GLY A 320 9.76 5.56 -21.55
CA GLY A 320 10.13 4.54 -22.51
C GLY A 320 9.00 3.54 -22.72
N THR A 321 8.71 3.29 -23.99
CA THR A 321 7.83 2.27 -24.56
C THR A 321 8.14 0.88 -23.99
N SER A 322 7.65 0.59 -22.79
CA SER A 322 7.76 -0.74 -22.16
C SER A 322 6.41 -1.23 -21.61
N TRP A 323 5.42 -0.35 -21.48
CA TRP A 323 4.11 -0.69 -20.89
C TRP A 323 3.02 -0.89 -21.95
N GLU A 324 3.27 -0.53 -23.21
CA GLU A 324 2.33 -0.72 -24.33
C GLU A 324 2.51 -2.07 -25.04
N ASP A 325 3.65 -2.75 -24.86
CA ASP A 325 3.93 -4.03 -25.53
C ASP A 325 3.12 -5.23 -24.99
N GLU A 326 2.45 -5.08 -23.85
CA GLU A 326 1.54 -6.14 -23.33
C GLU A 326 0.10 -6.00 -23.85
N GLN A 327 -0.31 -4.82 -24.34
CA GLN A 327 -1.66 -4.61 -24.89
C GLN A 327 -1.74 -4.86 -26.40
N ILE A 328 -0.63 -4.76 -27.13
CA ILE A 328 -0.59 -4.99 -28.58
C ILE A 328 -0.43 -6.48 -28.91
N ASN A 329 0.30 -7.25 -28.10
CA ASN A 329 0.56 -8.67 -28.34
C ASN A 329 -0.63 -9.62 -28.06
N GLN A 330 -1.76 -9.14 -27.53
CA GLN A 330 -3.00 -9.92 -27.44
C GLN A 330 -4.00 -9.64 -28.56
N ARG A 331 -3.77 -8.62 -29.40
CA ARG A 331 -4.66 -8.30 -30.54
C ARG A 331 -4.23 -8.90 -31.88
N LEU A 332 -3.03 -9.47 -31.99
CA LEU A 332 -2.51 -10.02 -33.25
C LEU A 332 -2.60 -11.56 -33.38
N ASN A 333 -3.16 -12.28 -32.41
CA ASN A 333 -3.34 -13.74 -32.47
C ASN A 333 -4.81 -14.19 -32.60
N LYS A 334 -5.70 -13.35 -33.14
CA LYS A 334 -7.10 -13.73 -33.37
C LYS A 334 -7.64 -13.27 -34.72
N GLU A 335 -6.89 -13.54 -35.77
CA GLU A 335 -7.42 -13.52 -37.15
C GLU A 335 -6.96 -14.75 -37.93
N VAL A 336 -7.41 -15.94 -37.54
CA VAL A 336 -7.62 -17.04 -38.50
C VAL A 336 -8.77 -17.92 -38.01
N SER A 337 -9.71 -18.21 -38.93
CA SER A 337 -10.68 -19.30 -38.90
C SER A 337 -11.93 -19.17 -38.01
N CYS A 338 -13.01 -18.63 -38.60
CA CYS A 338 -14.29 -19.35 -38.64
C CYS A 338 -15.25 -18.79 -39.70
N THR A 339 -15.36 -19.51 -40.81
CA THR A 339 -16.44 -19.46 -41.80
C THR A 339 -17.76 -19.93 -41.19
N CYS A 340 -18.86 -19.21 -41.41
CA CYS A 340 -20.22 -19.77 -41.35
C CYS A 340 -21.20 -18.98 -42.26
N PRO A 341 -22.24 -19.63 -42.82
CA PRO A 341 -22.93 -19.18 -44.03
C PRO A 341 -24.15 -18.27 -43.81
N GLN A 342 -24.56 -17.68 -44.94
CA GLN A 342 -25.64 -16.73 -45.19
C GLN A 342 -27.03 -17.10 -44.63
N LYS A 343 -27.81 -16.06 -44.25
CA LYS A 343 -29.22 -15.90 -44.66
C LYS A 343 -29.78 -14.48 -44.42
N THR A 344 -30.01 -13.78 -45.53
CA THR A 344 -31.12 -12.87 -45.90
C THR A 344 -32.05 -12.28 -44.82
N LYS A 345 -32.20 -10.94 -44.79
CA LYS A 345 -33.38 -10.20 -45.30
C LYS A 345 -33.25 -8.66 -45.20
N GLU A 346 -33.66 -8.01 -46.29
CA GLU A 346 -34.16 -6.64 -46.59
C GLU A 346 -34.80 -5.86 -45.41
N SER A 347 -35.02 -4.53 -45.38
CA SER A 347 -34.77 -3.35 -46.24
C SER A 347 -35.21 -2.09 -45.44
N LYS A 348 -34.62 -0.91 -45.69
CA LYS A 348 -35.27 0.39 -45.99
C LYS A 348 -34.38 1.61 -45.68
N SER A 349 -34.31 2.45 -46.70
CA SER A 349 -33.67 3.74 -46.86
C SER A 349 -34.30 4.88 -46.05
N THR A 350 -33.50 5.90 -45.69
CA THR A 350 -33.71 7.31 -46.09
C THR A 350 -32.46 8.16 -45.84
N SER A 351 -32.24 9.09 -46.77
CA SER A 351 -31.14 10.06 -46.90
C SER A 351 -31.39 11.37 -46.15
N SER A 352 -30.33 12.05 -45.64
CA SER A 352 -30.06 13.47 -45.98
C SER A 352 -28.74 14.03 -45.41
N SER A 353 -27.99 14.66 -46.33
CA SER A 353 -27.12 15.85 -46.25
C SER A 353 -26.27 16.21 -45.01
N ARG A 354 -24.95 16.08 -45.22
CA ARG A 354 -23.84 17.05 -44.99
C ARG A 354 -24.14 18.34 -44.19
N ALA A 355 -23.39 18.53 -43.11
CA ALA A 355 -22.78 19.83 -42.75
C ALA A 355 -21.45 19.57 -42.02
N SER A 356 -20.35 19.99 -42.63
CA SER A 356 -18.99 19.94 -42.10
C SER A 356 -18.68 21.23 -41.34
N SER A 357 -18.50 21.14 -40.03
CA SER A 357 -17.94 22.22 -39.21
C SER A 357 -16.44 21.97 -39.00
N PRO A 358 -15.56 22.96 -39.18
CA PRO A 358 -14.13 22.79 -38.99
C PRO A 358 -13.84 22.66 -37.48
N ALA A 359 -13.43 21.48 -37.04
CA ALA A 359 -12.89 21.28 -35.71
C ALA A 359 -11.53 21.99 -35.61
N GLN A 360 -11.47 23.06 -34.83
CA GLN A 360 -10.21 23.58 -34.30
C GLN A 360 -9.63 22.50 -33.38
N LEU A 361 -8.58 21.84 -33.87
CA LEU A 361 -7.71 20.97 -33.08
C LEU A 361 -6.84 21.86 -32.17
N GLU A 362 -7.39 22.28 -31.03
CA GLU A 362 -6.55 22.50 -29.86
C GLU A 362 -6.25 21.12 -29.29
N ALA A 363 -5.09 20.58 -29.65
CA ALA A 363 -4.54 19.40 -29.01
C ALA A 363 -4.17 19.79 -27.57
N ALA A 364 -5.15 19.75 -26.66
CA ALA A 364 -4.88 19.72 -25.24
C ALA A 364 -4.00 18.49 -24.99
N GLU A 365 -2.70 18.73 -24.74
CA GLU A 365 -1.76 17.70 -24.34
C GLU A 365 -2.39 16.94 -23.17
N LYS A 366 -2.79 15.68 -23.42
CA LYS A 366 -3.38 14.84 -22.39
C LYS A 366 -2.28 14.48 -21.40
N LEU A 367 -2.14 15.29 -20.36
CA LEU A 367 -1.29 15.01 -19.22
C LEU A 367 -1.58 13.59 -18.71
N LYS A 368 -0.55 12.73 -18.73
CA LYS A 368 -0.70 11.33 -18.33
C LYS A 368 -0.69 11.27 -16.82
N GLN A 369 -1.81 10.87 -16.25
CA GLN A 369 -1.96 10.70 -14.81
C GLN A 369 -1.59 9.26 -14.42
N VAL A 370 -0.67 9.11 -13.48
CA VAL A 370 -0.31 7.81 -12.89
C VAL A 370 -0.91 7.75 -11.49
N LYS A 371 -1.55 6.62 -11.16
CA LYS A 371 -2.15 6.38 -9.85
C LYS A 371 -1.48 5.17 -9.19
N THR A 372 -0.98 5.34 -7.97
CA THR A 372 -0.48 4.25 -7.13
C THR A 372 -1.24 4.16 -5.83
N ARG A 373 -1.30 2.96 -5.26
CA ARG A 373 -2.01 2.70 -4.00
C ARG A 373 -1.06 2.18 -2.94
N LEU A 374 -1.07 2.82 -1.78
CA LEU A 374 -0.53 2.29 -0.53
C LEU A 374 -1.67 1.77 0.32
N GLN A 375 -1.72 0.46 0.52
CA GLN A 375 -2.70 -0.20 1.38
C GLN A 375 -2.03 -0.62 2.70
N LEU A 376 -2.53 -0.08 3.80
CA LEU A 376 -2.08 -0.37 5.16
C LEU A 376 -3.20 -1.16 5.85
N VAL A 377 -2.94 -2.44 6.12
CA VAL A 377 -3.96 -3.41 6.52
C VAL A 377 -3.70 -3.95 7.92
N ASP A 378 -4.66 -3.77 8.84
CA ASP A 378 -4.68 -4.43 10.15
C ASP A 378 -5.72 -5.55 10.11
N LEU A 379 -5.26 -6.79 9.91
CA LEU A 379 -6.14 -7.94 9.76
C LEU A 379 -6.80 -8.30 11.09
N ALA A 380 -7.97 -8.92 11.02
CA ALA A 380 -8.62 -9.53 12.17
C ALA A 380 -7.74 -10.64 12.77
N GLY A 381 -7.90 -10.88 14.07
CA GLY A 381 -7.20 -11.95 14.78
C GLY A 381 -7.65 -13.32 14.30
N SER A 382 -6.70 -14.17 13.89
CA SER A 382 -6.97 -15.60 13.70
C SER A 382 -7.29 -16.25 15.06
N MET A 383 -8.40 -16.97 15.14
CA MET A 383 -8.87 -17.61 16.38
C MET A 383 -9.28 -19.05 16.11
N SER A 384 -8.91 -19.97 17.01
CA SER A 384 -9.31 -21.38 16.95
C SER A 384 -10.24 -21.76 18.12
N GLY A 385 -11.06 -22.80 17.97
CA GLY A 385 -11.83 -23.39 19.08
C GLY A 385 -13.04 -22.61 19.60
N VAL A 386 -13.53 -21.60 18.88
CA VAL A 386 -14.72 -20.83 19.28
C VAL A 386 -16.00 -21.64 19.04
N THR A 387 -16.94 -21.66 20.01
CA THR A 387 -18.24 -22.33 19.90
C THR A 387 -19.41 -21.34 20.08
N GLY A 388 -20.65 -21.78 19.82
CA GLY A 388 -21.86 -20.98 20.04
C GLY A 388 -22.06 -19.83 19.04
N ALA A 389 -22.70 -18.74 19.47
CA ALA A 389 -23.06 -17.60 18.60
C ALA A 389 -21.84 -16.91 17.95
N ALA A 390 -20.69 -16.91 18.63
CA ALA A 390 -19.43 -16.36 18.12
C ALA A 390 -18.76 -17.21 17.03
N LEU A 391 -19.19 -18.47 16.83
CA LEU A 391 -18.63 -19.37 15.81
C LEU A 391 -18.89 -18.85 14.40
N ARG A 392 -20.09 -18.33 14.13
CA ARG A 392 -20.46 -17.83 12.79
C ARG A 392 -19.56 -16.67 12.38
N GLU A 393 -19.36 -15.71 13.28
CA GLU A 393 -18.48 -14.56 13.06
C GLU A 393 -17.02 -14.98 12.88
N THR A 394 -16.52 -15.83 13.78
CA THR A 394 -15.15 -16.39 13.71
C THR A 394 -14.93 -17.16 12.41
N SER A 395 -15.95 -17.87 11.92
CA SER A 395 -15.89 -18.59 10.65
C SER A 395 -15.64 -17.65 9.46
N PHE A 396 -16.30 -16.49 9.39
CA PHE A 396 -16.06 -15.53 8.30
C PHE A 396 -14.67 -14.88 8.37
N ILE A 397 -14.19 -14.57 9.58
CA ILE A 397 -12.81 -14.09 9.80
C ILE A 397 -11.82 -15.11 9.26
N ASN A 398 -11.89 -16.35 9.76
CA ASN A 398 -10.98 -17.42 9.36
C ASN A 398 -11.11 -17.76 7.88
N ARG A 399 -12.31 -17.66 7.29
CA ARG A 399 -12.53 -17.86 5.85
C ARG A 399 -11.79 -16.81 5.02
N SER A 400 -11.87 -15.53 5.38
CA SER A 400 -11.15 -14.46 4.67
C SER A 400 -9.63 -14.60 4.78
N LEU A 401 -9.11 -15.01 5.95
CA LEU A 401 -7.68 -15.26 6.16
C LEU A 401 -7.20 -16.51 5.41
N SER A 402 -8.03 -17.56 5.34
CA SER A 402 -7.74 -18.77 4.57
C SER A 402 -7.73 -18.47 3.06
N ALA A 403 -8.70 -17.71 2.58
CA ALA A 403 -8.73 -17.24 1.18
C ALA A 403 -7.49 -16.42 0.84
N LEU A 404 -7.01 -15.56 1.75
CA LEU A 404 -5.76 -14.83 1.57
C LEU A 404 -4.56 -15.78 1.47
N ALA A 405 -4.50 -16.81 2.31
CA ALA A 405 -3.46 -17.84 2.22
C ALA A 405 -3.51 -18.61 0.89
N ASP A 406 -4.70 -18.91 0.39
CA ASP A 406 -4.90 -19.60 -0.90
C ASP A 406 -4.48 -18.72 -2.07
N VAL A 407 -4.77 -17.42 -2.02
CA VAL A 407 -4.32 -16.44 -3.02
C VAL A 407 -2.79 -16.35 -3.04
N LEU A 408 -2.16 -16.19 -1.88
CA LEU A 408 -0.69 -16.14 -1.79
C LEU A 408 -0.06 -17.46 -2.27
N GLY A 409 -0.62 -18.61 -1.88
CA GLY A 409 -0.15 -19.92 -2.36
C GLY A 409 -0.32 -20.09 -3.87
N ALA A 410 -1.45 -19.65 -4.44
CA ALA A 410 -1.68 -19.71 -5.88
C ALA A 410 -0.71 -18.81 -6.68
N ILE A 411 -0.38 -17.63 -6.15
CA ILE A 411 0.64 -16.75 -6.73
C ILE A 411 2.02 -17.42 -6.63
N ALA A 412 2.30 -18.10 -5.50
CA ALA A 412 3.56 -18.80 -5.29
C ALA A 412 3.82 -19.89 -6.32
N GLU A 413 2.79 -20.68 -6.56
CA GLU A 413 2.81 -21.81 -7.48
C GLU A 413 2.63 -21.35 -8.94
N GLN A 414 2.56 -20.04 -9.20
CA GLN A 414 2.32 -19.46 -10.53
C GLN A 414 1.10 -20.09 -11.23
N ARG A 415 0.03 -20.34 -10.46
CA ARG A 415 -1.20 -20.92 -11.01
C ARG A 415 -1.83 -19.95 -12.02
N SER A 416 -2.40 -20.49 -13.08
CA SER A 416 -3.10 -19.69 -14.11
C SER A 416 -4.31 -18.94 -13.57
N HIS A 417 -4.97 -19.48 -12.54
CA HIS A 417 -6.09 -18.86 -11.86
C HIS A 417 -5.77 -18.64 -10.38
N VAL A 418 -5.81 -17.38 -9.96
CA VAL A 418 -5.67 -16.97 -8.56
C VAL A 418 -7.07 -16.63 -7.99
N PRO A 419 -7.50 -17.25 -6.89
CA PRO A 419 -8.89 -17.17 -6.43
C PRO A 419 -9.19 -15.91 -5.59
N TYR A 420 -8.92 -14.72 -6.14
CA TYR A 420 -9.17 -13.44 -5.44
C TYR A 420 -10.61 -13.25 -4.97
N ARG A 421 -11.59 -13.87 -5.66
CA ARG A 421 -13.02 -13.74 -5.37
C ARG A 421 -13.51 -14.60 -4.19
N ASN A 422 -12.66 -15.45 -3.61
CA ASN A 422 -13.06 -16.32 -2.48
C ASN A 422 -13.41 -15.54 -1.20
N SER A 423 -12.97 -14.29 -1.08
CA SER A 423 -13.40 -13.37 -0.03
C SER A 423 -13.44 -11.94 -0.53
N LYS A 424 -14.26 -11.08 0.12
CA LYS A 424 -14.28 -9.65 -0.22
C LYS A 424 -12.95 -8.95 0.11
N LEU A 425 -12.22 -9.42 1.12
CA LEU A 425 -10.89 -8.92 1.46
C LEU A 425 -9.89 -9.16 0.32
N THR A 426 -9.77 -10.41 -0.14
CA THR A 426 -8.85 -10.76 -1.24
C THR A 426 -9.26 -10.10 -2.55
N HIS A 427 -10.55 -9.88 -2.77
CA HIS A 427 -11.04 -9.16 -3.93
C HIS A 427 -10.67 -7.68 -3.83
N LEU A 428 -10.84 -7.03 -2.69
CA LEU A 428 -10.43 -5.64 -2.46
C LEU A 428 -8.91 -5.44 -2.62
N LEU A 429 -8.11 -6.40 -2.18
CA LEU A 429 -6.64 -6.35 -2.22
C LEU A 429 -6.04 -6.87 -3.53
N GLN A 430 -6.85 -7.28 -4.51
CA GLN A 430 -6.39 -7.94 -5.74
C GLN A 430 -5.28 -7.15 -6.46
N ASP A 431 -5.43 -5.83 -6.58
CA ASP A 431 -4.48 -4.98 -7.30
C ASP A 431 -3.15 -4.74 -6.54
N SER A 432 -3.07 -5.20 -5.28
CA SER A 432 -1.89 -5.04 -4.42
C SER A 432 -1.34 -6.37 -3.88
N VAL A 433 -1.98 -7.49 -4.24
CA VAL A 433 -1.58 -8.86 -3.88
C VAL A 433 -1.37 -9.62 -5.19
N GLY A 434 -0.38 -9.21 -5.98
CA GLY A 434 -0.06 -9.81 -7.28
C GLY A 434 0.63 -8.85 -8.24
N GLY A 435 1.05 -9.35 -9.40
CA GLY A 435 1.71 -8.54 -10.43
C GLY A 435 3.06 -7.98 -9.98
N ASP A 436 3.28 -6.70 -10.24
CA ASP A 436 4.45 -5.92 -9.84
C ASP A 436 4.27 -5.18 -8.51
N ALA A 437 3.12 -5.35 -7.85
CA ALA A 437 2.86 -4.78 -6.54
C ALA A 437 3.81 -5.35 -5.48
N LYS A 438 4.18 -4.52 -4.51
CA LYS A 438 5.05 -4.88 -3.40
C LYS A 438 4.21 -5.17 -2.17
N LEU A 439 4.17 -6.43 -1.76
CA LEU A 439 3.45 -6.89 -0.58
C LEU A 439 4.45 -7.19 0.55
N LEU A 440 4.19 -6.63 1.74
CA LEU A 440 4.84 -7.00 2.98
C LEU A 440 3.81 -7.54 3.98
N VAL A 441 4.04 -8.76 4.46
CA VAL A 441 3.27 -9.39 5.52
C VAL A 441 4.07 -9.36 6.82
N MET A 442 3.55 -8.68 7.84
CA MET A 442 4.11 -8.58 9.18
C MET A 442 3.41 -9.57 10.12
N LEU A 443 4.05 -10.72 10.38
CA LEU A 443 3.53 -11.77 11.25
C LEU A 443 3.80 -11.44 12.71
N CYS A 444 2.78 -11.00 13.43
CA CYS A 444 2.85 -10.75 14.86
C CYS A 444 2.57 -12.04 15.64
N ILE A 445 3.48 -12.43 16.55
CA ILE A 445 3.30 -13.61 17.40
C ILE A 445 3.51 -13.27 18.89
N SER A 446 2.87 -14.06 19.76
CA SER A 446 3.12 -14.00 21.21
C SER A 446 4.22 -14.99 21.58
N PRO A 447 5.14 -14.64 22.49
CA PRO A 447 6.11 -15.59 23.00
C PRO A 447 5.49 -16.59 23.99
N SER A 448 4.27 -16.41 24.48
CA SER A 448 3.70 -17.21 25.58
C SER A 448 3.22 -18.60 25.17
N GLN A 449 3.45 -19.60 26.03
CA GLN A 449 2.92 -20.96 25.90
C GLN A 449 1.39 -21.01 25.74
N LYS A 450 0.65 -20.05 26.33
CA LYS A 450 -0.81 -19.91 26.20
C LYS A 450 -1.26 -19.80 24.74
N TYR A 451 -0.41 -19.24 23.90
CA TYR A 451 -0.67 -18.86 22.52
C TYR A 451 0.16 -19.68 21.52
N LEU A 452 0.70 -20.81 21.95
CA LEU A 452 1.58 -21.66 21.14
C LEU A 452 0.89 -22.12 19.85
N THR A 453 -0.35 -22.59 19.94
CA THR A 453 -1.08 -23.16 18.78
C THR A 453 -1.31 -22.11 17.70
N GLU A 454 -1.80 -20.94 18.08
CA GLU A 454 -2.07 -19.81 17.21
C GLU A 454 -0.78 -19.18 16.65
N SER A 455 0.29 -19.10 17.45
CA SER A 455 1.60 -18.64 16.99
C SER A 455 2.18 -19.61 15.94
N MET A 456 2.04 -20.92 16.17
CA MET A 456 2.40 -21.96 15.20
C MET A 456 1.59 -21.87 13.89
N GLN A 457 0.30 -21.56 13.97
CA GLN A 457 -0.53 -21.32 12.79
C GLN A 457 -0.06 -20.08 12.00
N SER A 458 0.29 -19.00 12.71
CA SER A 458 0.77 -17.76 12.11
C SER A 458 2.11 -17.93 11.41
N LEU A 459 3.05 -18.63 12.05
CA LEU A 459 4.34 -19.00 11.46
C LEU A 459 4.18 -19.93 10.25
N GLY A 460 3.24 -20.87 10.32
CA GLY A 460 2.89 -21.75 9.20
C GLY A 460 2.29 -21.00 8.01
N PHE A 461 1.43 -20.01 8.25
CA PHE A 461 0.93 -19.10 7.21
C PHE A 461 2.07 -18.33 6.56
N GLY A 462 2.96 -17.74 7.35
CA GLY A 462 4.15 -17.05 6.89
C GLY A 462 5.06 -17.89 5.99
N THR A 463 5.28 -19.14 6.38
CA THR A 463 6.11 -20.09 5.62
C THR A 463 5.52 -20.33 4.22
N ARG A 464 4.19 -20.46 4.11
CA ARG A 464 3.52 -20.60 2.81
C ARG A 464 3.59 -19.32 1.99
N ALA A 465 3.38 -18.16 2.61
CA ALA A 465 3.46 -16.86 1.92
C ALA A 465 4.88 -16.58 1.39
N ARG A 466 5.93 -17.00 2.10
CA ARG A 466 7.33 -16.84 1.67
C ARG A 466 7.70 -17.71 0.46
N GLN A 467 7.08 -18.87 0.29
CA GLN A 467 7.38 -19.78 -0.83
C GLN A 467 7.09 -19.16 -2.21
N VAL A 468 6.42 -18.01 -2.25
CA VAL A 468 6.13 -17.28 -3.49
C VAL A 468 7.35 -16.88 -4.31
N GLN A 469 8.49 -16.68 -3.65
CA GLN A 469 9.62 -16.00 -4.29
C GLN A 469 10.60 -16.91 -5.04
N ARG A 470 10.46 -18.25 -5.00
CA ARG A 470 11.43 -19.16 -5.65
C ARG A 470 11.13 -19.49 -7.12
N GLY A 471 10.23 -18.73 -7.76
CA GLY A 471 10.04 -18.78 -9.22
C GLY A 471 11.10 -17.93 -9.93
N GLN A 472 11.76 -18.48 -10.96
CA GLN A 472 12.86 -17.86 -11.71
C GLN A 472 12.59 -16.38 -12.04
N VAL A 473 13.55 -15.51 -11.71
CA VAL A 473 13.60 -14.12 -12.19
C VAL A 473 13.43 -14.15 -13.70
N ARG A 474 12.33 -13.60 -14.20
CA ARG A 474 12.09 -13.43 -15.64
C ARG A 474 13.15 -12.44 -16.13
N LYS A 475 14.27 -12.95 -16.63
CA LYS A 475 15.27 -12.13 -17.33
C LYS A 475 14.54 -11.43 -18.48
N ARG A 476 14.17 -10.16 -18.30
CA ARG A 476 13.85 -9.30 -19.43
C ARG A 476 15.12 -9.23 -20.26
N ASN A 477 15.09 -9.80 -21.47
CA ASN A 477 16.22 -9.84 -22.38
C ASN A 477 16.65 -8.40 -22.72
N LEU A 478 17.69 -7.92 -22.05
CA LEU A 478 18.47 -6.75 -22.46
C LEU A 478 19.41 -7.17 -23.60
N THR A 479 18.85 -7.42 -24.78
CA THR A 479 19.63 -7.61 -26.01
C THR A 479 18.92 -6.93 -27.17
N ALA A 480 19.40 -5.74 -27.51
CA ALA A 480 19.68 -5.26 -28.88
C ALA A 480 19.61 -3.73 -28.96
N LEU A 481 20.66 -3.05 -28.51
CA LEU A 481 21.00 -1.69 -28.92
C LEU A 481 22.53 -1.57 -29.01
N SER A 482 23.11 -2.37 -29.90
CA SER A 482 24.44 -2.11 -30.43
C SER A 482 24.54 -2.73 -31.81
N LYS A 483 24.26 -1.92 -32.84
CA LYS A 483 24.90 -1.94 -34.16
C LYS A 483 24.16 -0.98 -35.09
N THR A 484 24.64 0.26 -35.13
CA THR A 484 24.63 1.04 -36.36
C THR A 484 26.07 1.47 -36.56
N LYS A 485 26.65 0.98 -37.66
CA LYS A 485 27.95 1.36 -38.19
C LYS A 485 27.71 2.37 -39.28
#